data_AF-A0A3A0D5M7-F1
#
_entry.id   AF-A0A3A0D5M7-F1
#
_cell.length_a   1.000
_cell.length_b   1.000
_cell.length_c   1.000
_cell.angle_alpha   90.00
_cell.angle_beta   90.00
_cell.angle_gamma   90.00
#
_symmetry.space_group_name_H-M   'P 1'
#
loop_
_entity.id
_entity.type
_entity.pdbx_description
1 polymer ?
#
loop_
_entity_poly.entity_id
_entity_poly.type
_entity_poly.pdbx_seq_one_letter_code
_entity_poly.pdbx_strand_id
1 'polypeptide(L)'
;MILNLHVPVEKEAKLREAAAAAGQDVETFVLNAVDERLSEEVPTEPRLSKEDFQAWLDNLIAMHPQVTHFVDDSRESIYEGRGE
;
A
#
# COMPACT_ATOMS: atom_id res chain seq x y z
N MET A 1 17.02 -17.59 -18.95
CA MET A 1 15.71 -17.17 -19.48
C MET A 1 15.97 -16.01 -20.42
N ILE A 2 15.34 -15.95 -21.60
CA ILE A 2 15.53 -14.85 -22.56
C ILE A 2 14.24 -14.03 -22.62
N LEU A 3 14.33 -12.73 -22.35
CA LEU A 3 13.22 -11.79 -22.41
C LEU A 3 13.33 -10.95 -23.68
N ASN A 4 12.34 -11.01 -24.56
CA ASN A 4 12.27 -10.17 -25.76
C ASN A 4 11.35 -8.97 -25.50
N LEU A 5 11.91 -7.76 -25.55
CA LEU A 5 11.18 -6.51 -25.33
C LEU A 5 11.08 -5.72 -26.63
N HIS A 6 9.88 -5.24 -26.95
CA HIS A 6 9.70 -4.28 -28.03
C HIS A 6 9.83 -2.86 -27.47
N VAL A 7 10.99 -2.24 -27.72
CA VAL A 7 11.28 -0.87 -27.28
C VAL A 7 11.12 0.08 -28.48
N PRO A 8 10.21 1.07 -28.43
CA PRO A 8 10.11 2.09 -29.48
C PRO A 8 11.44 2.83 -29.66
N VAL A 9 11.78 3.18 -30.91
CA VAL A 9 13.08 3.81 -31.28
C VAL A 9 13.41 5.04 -30.44
N GLU A 10 12.41 5.86 -30.10
CA GLU A 10 12.58 7.04 -29.25
C GLU A 10 13.06 6.70 -27.83
N LYS A 11 12.64 5.55 -27.29
CA LYS A 11 13.06 5.07 -25.97
C LYS A 11 14.41 4.35 -26.05
N GLU A 12 14.68 3.64 -27.14
CA GLU A 12 15.97 2.99 -27.36
C GLU A 12 17.13 4.00 -27.37
N ALA A 13 16.95 5.14 -28.06
CA ALA A 13 17.96 6.19 -28.11
C ALA A 13 18.28 6.74 -26.71
N LYS A 14 17.24 7.06 -25.92
CA LYS A 14 17.39 7.52 -24.54
C LYS A 14 18.04 6.48 -23.63
N LEU A 15 17.75 5.21 -23.87
CA LEU A 15 18.26 4.12 -23.06
C LEU A 15 19.76 3.87 -23.34
N ARG A 16 20.20 4.00 -24.61
CA ARG A 16 21.63 4.02 -24.93
C ARG A 16 22.36 5.22 -24.35
N GLU A 17 21.76 6.40 -24.42
CA GLU A 17 22.33 7.62 -23.84
C GLU A 17 22.49 7.49 -22.32
N ALA A 18 21.47 6.98 -21.64
CA ALA A 18 21.49 6.75 -20.19
C ALA A 18 22.55 5.69 -19.80
N ALA A 19 22.65 4.59 -20.54
CA ALA A 19 23.67 3.58 -20.33
C ALA A 19 25.09 4.15 -20.53
N ALA A 20 25.30 4.92 -21.59
CA ALA A 20 26.58 5.58 -21.86
C ALA A 20 26.94 6.61 -20.77
N ALA A 21 25.97 7.38 -20.28
CA ALA A 21 26.17 8.32 -19.17
C ALA A 21 26.54 7.60 -17.86
N ALA A 22 25.99 6.41 -17.63
CA ALA A 22 26.35 5.54 -16.50
C ALA A 22 27.66 4.77 -16.72
N GLY A 23 28.29 4.86 -17.90
CA GLY A 23 29.50 4.11 -18.25
C GLY A 23 29.27 2.60 -18.37
N GLN A 24 28.04 2.18 -18.60
CA GLN A 24 27.62 0.78 -18.67
C GLN A 24 27.15 0.43 -20.09
N ASP A 25 27.18 -0.86 -20.43
CA ASP A 25 26.47 -1.35 -21.60
C ASP A 25 24.96 -1.35 -21.34
N VAL A 26 24.19 -1.37 -22.43
CA VAL A 26 22.72 -1.29 -22.39
C VAL A 26 22.11 -2.47 -21.62
N GLU A 27 22.67 -3.67 -21.74
CA GLU A 27 22.14 -4.86 -21.09
C GLU A 27 22.32 -4.76 -19.57
N THR A 28 23.53 -4.44 -19.12
CA THR A 28 23.83 -4.20 -17.70
C THR A 28 22.98 -3.08 -17.13
N PHE A 29 22.80 -1.97 -17.86
CA PHE A 29 21.98 -0.86 -17.41
C PHE A 29 20.51 -1.27 -17.22
N VAL A 30 19.94 -2.04 -18.15
CA VAL A 30 18.55 -2.53 -18.04
C VAL A 30 18.40 -3.52 -16.90
N LEU A 31 19.34 -4.44 -16.72
CA LEU A 31 19.30 -5.41 -15.63
C LEU A 31 19.34 -4.71 -14.26
N ASN A 32 20.25 -3.73 -14.10
CA ASN A 32 20.33 -2.95 -12.87
C ASN A 32 19.02 -2.19 -12.58
N ALA A 33 18.42 -1.58 -13.61
CA ALA A 33 17.14 -0.88 -13.45
C ALA A 33 15.98 -1.82 -13.10
N VAL A 34 15.98 -3.05 -13.62
CA VAL A 34 15.01 -4.08 -13.27
C VAL A 34 15.23 -4.56 -11.83
N ASP A 35 16.48 -4.83 -11.44
CA ASP A 35 16.83 -5.27 -10.09
C ASP A 35 16.48 -4.20 -9.05
N GLU A 36 16.78 -2.92 -9.33
CA GLU A 36 16.41 -1.79 -8.47
C GLU A 36 14.89 -1.76 -8.26
N ARG A 37 14.11 -1.89 -9.35
CA ARG A 37 12.64 -1.91 -9.28
C ARG A 37 12.04 -3.14 -8.61
N LEU A 38 12.72 -4.28 -8.65
CA LEU A 38 12.32 -5.48 -7.94
C LEU A 38 12.74 -5.45 -6.47
N SER A 39 13.83 -4.73 -6.14
CA SER A 39 14.33 -4.52 -4.78
C SER A 39 13.61 -3.41 -4.03
N GLU A 40 12.93 -2.50 -4.73
CA GLU A 40 11.90 -1.64 -4.14
C GLU A 40 10.80 -2.57 -3.59
N GLU A 41 10.95 -2.99 -2.34
CA GLU A 41 9.90 -3.66 -1.58
C GLU A 41 8.64 -2.81 -1.71
N VAL A 42 7.65 -3.30 -2.45
CA VAL A 42 6.29 -2.77 -2.35
C VAL A 42 5.98 -2.83 -0.86
N PRO A 43 5.71 -1.69 -0.19
CA PRO A 43 5.39 -1.70 1.23
C PRO A 43 4.22 -2.67 1.38
N THR A 44 4.50 -3.85 1.90
CA THR A 44 3.44 -4.79 2.22
C THR A 44 2.83 -4.15 3.43
N GLU A 45 1.67 -3.52 3.25
CA GLU A 45 0.93 -2.96 4.37
C GLU A 45 0.93 -4.00 5.47
N PRO A 46 1.42 -3.67 6.68
CA PRO A 46 1.45 -4.64 7.76
C PRO A 46 0.01 -5.06 8.03
N ARG A 47 -0.35 -6.24 7.54
CA ARG A 47 -1.63 -6.86 7.87
C ARG A 47 -1.48 -7.36 9.28
N LEU A 48 -2.09 -6.64 10.23
CA LEU A 48 -2.28 -7.15 11.58
C LEU A 48 -2.89 -8.55 11.49
N SER A 49 -2.34 -9.49 12.23
CA SER A 49 -2.99 -10.78 12.38
C SER A 49 -4.36 -10.58 13.03
N LYS A 50 -5.26 -11.56 12.89
CA LYS A 50 -6.57 -11.49 13.53
C LYS A 50 -6.41 -11.37 15.05
N GLU A 51 -5.41 -12.05 15.59
CA GLU A 51 -5.06 -12.06 17.00
C GLU A 51 -4.57 -10.68 17.46
N ASP A 52 -3.68 -10.03 16.69
CA ASP A 52 -3.16 -8.69 17.03
C ASP A 52 -4.26 -7.62 16.92
N PHE A 53 -5.14 -7.74 15.94
CA PHE A 53 -6.27 -6.83 15.79
C PHE A 53 -7.25 -6.98 16.97
N GLN A 54 -7.56 -8.20 17.39
CA GLN A 54 -8.42 -8.44 18.55
C GLN A 54 -7.79 -7.87 19.83
N ALA A 55 -6.50 -8.11 20.05
CA ALA A 55 -5.80 -7.58 21.21
C ALA A 55 -5.76 -6.05 21.22
N TRP A 56 -5.59 -5.41 20.06
CA TRP A 56 -5.69 -3.95 19.93
C TRP A 56 -7.10 -3.44 20.26
N LEU A 57 -8.14 -4.10 19.74
CA LEU A 57 -9.53 -3.72 19.96
C LEU A 57 -9.93 -3.86 21.44
N ASP A 58 -9.54 -4.94 22.10
CA ASP A 58 -9.82 -5.18 23.51
C ASP A 58 -9.18 -4.11 24.40
N ASN A 59 -7.93 -3.73 24.09
CA ASN A 59 -7.24 -2.63 24.77
C ASN A 59 -7.95 -1.28 24.54
N LEU A 60 -8.40 -1.02 23.32
CA LEU A 60 -9.15 0.19 22.99
C LEU A 60 -10.44 0.27 23.80
N ILE A 61 -11.22 -0.82 23.85
CA ILE A 61 -12.45 -0.91 24.65
C ILE A 61 -12.16 -0.65 26.14
N ALA A 62 -11.09 -1.22 26.68
CA ALA A 62 -10.71 -1.07 28.08
C ALA A 62 -10.31 0.36 28.48
N MET A 63 -9.86 1.19 27.52
CA MET A 63 -9.52 2.59 27.78
C MET A 63 -10.75 3.50 27.94
N HIS A 64 -11.93 3.04 27.57
CA HIS A 64 -13.15 3.85 27.65
C HIS A 64 -14.05 3.42 28.82
N PRO A 65 -14.68 4.38 29.53
CA PRO A 65 -15.67 4.07 30.54
C PRO A 65 -16.81 3.23 29.96
N GLN A 66 -17.11 2.11 30.60
CA GLN A 66 -18.22 1.26 30.18
C GLN A 66 -19.55 1.86 30.64
N VAL A 67 -20.51 1.94 29.72
CA VAL A 67 -21.87 2.37 30.02
C VAL A 67 -22.60 1.20 30.68
N THR A 68 -23.04 1.40 31.93
CA THR A 68 -23.67 0.35 32.76
C THR A 68 -25.19 0.32 32.66
N HIS A 69 -25.78 1.22 31.87
CA HIS A 69 -27.22 1.32 31.64
C HIS A 69 -27.51 1.17 30.15
N PHE A 70 -28.76 0.83 29.83
CA PHE A 70 -29.20 0.76 28.45
C PHE A 70 -29.23 2.16 27.83
N VAL A 71 -28.63 2.29 26.64
CA VAL A 71 -28.71 3.47 25.80
C VAL A 71 -29.43 3.03 24.53
N ASP A 72 -30.57 3.64 24.26
CA ASP A 72 -31.29 3.42 23.01
C ASP A 72 -30.58 4.19 21.88
N ASP A 73 -29.80 3.47 21.09
CA ASP A 73 -29.07 3.97 19.92
C ASP A 73 -29.83 3.72 18.61
N SER A 74 -31.13 3.40 18.69
CA SER A 74 -31.97 3.25 17.50
C SER A 74 -32.04 4.56 16.71
N ARG A 75 -32.26 4.43 15.41
CA ARG A 75 -32.44 5.59 14.54
C ARG A 75 -33.65 6.43 14.98
N GLU A 76 -34.69 5.75 15.43
CA GLU A 76 -35.98 6.28 15.85
C GLU A 76 -35.81 7.16 17.09
N SER A 77 -35.03 6.74 18.10
CA SER A 77 -34.70 7.55 19.27
C SER A 77 -33.82 8.76 18.93
N ILE A 78 -32.91 8.61 17.97
CA ILE A 78 -31.97 9.66 17.55
C ILE A 78 -32.69 10.79 16.76
N TYR A 79 -33.73 10.46 15.99
CA TYR A 79 -34.46 11.41 15.15
C TYR A 79 -35.86 11.79 15.67
N GLU A 80 -36.24 11.33 16.86
CA GLU A 80 -37.50 11.72 17.51
C GLU A 80 -37.61 13.25 17.61
N GLY A 81 -38.76 13.81 17.22
CA GLY A 81 -39.00 15.26 17.21
C GLY A 81 -38.23 16.07 16.15
N ARG A 82 -37.49 15.43 15.22
CA ARG A 82 -36.81 16.11 14.09
C ARG A 82 -37.57 15.94 12.77
N GLY A 83 -38.85 16.31 12.75
CA GLY A 83 -39.69 16.29 11.55
C GLY A 83 -41.21 16.22 11.78
N GLU A 84 -41.67 16.47 13.01
CA GLU A 84 -43.08 16.65 13.36
C GLU A 84 -43.51 18.11 13.22
#